data_AF-A0A3S3NS33-F1
#
_entry.id   AF-A0A3S3NS33-F1
#
_cell.length_a   1.000
_cell.length_b   1.000
_cell.length_c   1.000
_cell.angle_alpha   90.00
_cell.angle_beta   90.00
_cell.angle_gamma   90.00
#
_symmetry.space_group_name_H-M   'P 1'
#
loop_
_entity.id
_entity.type
_entity.pdbx_description
1 polymer ?
#
loop_
_entity_poly.entity_id
_entity_poly.type
_entity_poly.pdbx_seq_one_letter_code
_entity_poly.pdbx_strand_id
1 'polypeptide(L)'
;MLLLLAYTMEVTDKCDVYSFGVLAFEVLMGKHPGDLILTLHSSTAQNIMLKDALDQRLSPPSAQTTDEVILVAAIALACIRANPQSRPNMRDVYQKLSSHRLCTLEPFQTITLCHLNDLHS
;
A
#
# COMPACT_ATOMS: atom_id res chain seq x y z
N MET A 1 6.85 -3.43 12.92
CA MET A 1 6.82 -2.72 14.21
C MET A 1 7.93 -3.17 15.17
N LEU A 2 8.01 -4.45 15.56
CA LEU A 2 9.01 -4.93 16.52
C LEU A 2 10.47 -4.79 16.06
N LEU A 3 10.78 -5.09 14.79
CA LEU A 3 12.16 -5.03 14.27
C LEU A 3 12.69 -3.59 14.13
N LEU A 4 11.81 -2.62 13.81
CA LEU A 4 12.19 -1.22 13.67
C LEU A 4 12.39 -0.56 15.05
N LEU A 5 11.47 -0.80 15.99
CA LEU A 5 11.57 -0.28 17.36
C LEU A 5 12.75 -0.89 18.14
N ALA A 6 13.05 -2.18 17.94
CA ALA A 6 14.16 -2.85 18.62
C ALA A 6 15.54 -2.38 18.15
N TYR A 7 15.65 -1.89 16.90
CA TYR A 7 16.93 -1.53 16.32
C TYR A 7 17.30 -0.06 16.50
N THR A 8 16.35 0.87 16.35
CA THR A 8 16.66 2.31 16.41
C THR A 8 16.25 2.98 17.72
N MET A 9 15.33 2.38 18.49
CA MET A 9 14.66 3.03 19.64
C MET A 9 14.06 4.42 19.32
N GLU A 10 13.95 4.80 18.04
CA GLU A 10 13.38 6.08 17.64
C GLU A 10 11.88 5.89 17.33
N VAL A 11 11.04 6.37 18.24
CA VAL A 11 9.62 6.60 17.97
C VAL A 11 9.56 7.82 17.06
N THR A 12 9.42 7.56 15.76
CA THR A 12 9.24 8.61 14.74
C THR A 12 7.85 8.49 14.15
N ASP A 13 7.31 9.60 13.63
CA ASP A 13 6.05 9.62 12.87
C ASP A 13 6.07 8.60 11.70
N LYS A 14 7.25 8.18 11.24
CA LYS A 14 7.41 7.15 10.18
C LYS A 14 7.05 5.74 10.63
N CYS A 15 7.06 5.46 11.94
CA CYS A 15 6.54 4.21 12.50
C CYS A 15 5.02 4.16 12.36
N ASP A 16 4.34 5.28 12.66
CA ASP A 16 2.89 5.39 12.52
C ASP A 16 2.47 5.31 11.06
N VAL A 17 3.22 5.94 10.15
CA VAL A 17 3.01 5.81 8.69
C VAL A 17 3.10 4.34 8.26
N TYR A 18 4.10 3.59 8.72
CA TYR A 18 4.22 2.16 8.37
C TYR A 18 3.03 1.35 8.89
N SER A 19 2.66 1.54 10.16
CA SER A 19 1.52 0.86 10.77
C SER A 19 0.22 1.19 10.05
N PHE A 20 0.04 2.44 9.62
CA PHE A 20 -1.08 2.84 8.76
C PHE A 20 -1.07 2.07 7.42
N GLY A 21 0.08 1.96 6.76
CA GLY A 21 0.18 1.21 5.50
C GLY A 21 -0.18 -0.27 5.64
N VAL A 22 0.25 -0.91 6.74
CA VAL A 22 -0.15 -2.30 7.07
C VAL A 22 -1.66 -2.39 7.28
N LEU A 23 -2.23 -1.47 8.07
CA LEU A 23 -3.68 -1.43 8.34
C LEU A 23 -4.49 -1.22 7.06
N ALA A 24 -4.06 -0.31 6.19
CA ALA A 24 -4.72 -0.06 4.91
C ALA A 24 -4.73 -1.31 4.03
N PHE A 25 -3.62 -2.05 3.97
CA PHE A 25 -3.59 -3.35 3.28
C PHE A 25 -4.48 -4.40 3.95
N GLU A 26 -4.48 -4.47 5.28
CA GLU A 26 -5.35 -5.40 6.01
C GLU A 26 -6.83 -5.17 5.67
N VAL A 27 -7.25 -3.91 5.53
CA VAL A 27 -8.59 -3.54 5.06
C VAL A 27 -8.83 -3.96 3.60
N LEU A 28 -7.88 -3.67 2.69
CA LEU A 28 -8.02 -4.03 1.26
C LEU A 28 -8.08 -5.55 1.03
N MET A 29 -7.31 -6.31 1.80
CA MET A 29 -7.15 -7.77 1.63
C MET A 29 -8.12 -8.58 2.49
N GLY A 30 -8.76 -7.97 3.50
CA GLY A 30 -9.61 -8.65 4.48
C GLY A 30 -8.86 -9.60 5.41
N LYS A 31 -7.52 -9.54 5.43
CA LYS A 31 -6.62 -10.39 6.24
C LYS A 31 -5.26 -9.71 6.43
N HIS A 32 -4.50 -10.15 7.43
CA HIS A 32 -3.19 -9.58 7.73
C HIS A 32 -2.20 -9.75 6.55
N PRO A 33 -1.54 -8.68 6.07
CA PRO A 33 -0.73 -8.71 4.85
C PRO A 33 0.72 -9.20 5.05
N GLY A 34 1.03 -9.90 6.15
CA GLY A 34 2.39 -10.30 6.52
C GLY A 34 3.16 -11.01 5.41
N ASP A 35 2.57 -12.06 4.82
CA ASP A 35 3.18 -12.83 3.73
C ASP A 35 3.40 -11.98 2.46
N LEU A 36 2.46 -11.06 2.19
CA LEU A 36 2.57 -10.14 1.06
C LEU A 36 3.73 -9.17 1.27
N ILE A 37 3.87 -8.58 2.46
CA ILE A 37 4.94 -7.64 2.79
C ILE A 37 6.30 -8.34 2.69
N LEU A 38 6.42 -9.56 3.22
CA LEU A 38 7.64 -10.36 3.09
C LEU A 38 7.98 -10.61 1.61
N THR A 39 6.96 -10.90 0.80
CA THR A 39 7.14 -11.09 -0.64
C THR A 39 7.55 -9.80 -1.33
N LEU A 40 6.96 -8.64 -0.99
CA LEU A 40 7.26 -7.31 -1.54
C LEU A 40 8.69 -6.84 -1.22
N HIS A 41 9.23 -7.23 -0.07
CA HIS A 41 10.62 -6.96 0.28
C HIS A 41 11.60 -7.96 -0.36
N SER A 42 11.10 -9.08 -0.88
CA SER A 42 11.85 -10.01 -1.72
C SER A 42 11.76 -9.58 -3.20
N SER A 43 12.82 -9.80 -3.96
CA SER A 43 12.86 -9.54 -5.41
C SER A 43 11.90 -10.42 -6.24
N THR A 44 11.09 -11.26 -5.60
CA THR A 44 10.11 -12.18 -6.23
C THR A 44 8.71 -11.58 -6.39
N ALA A 45 8.45 -10.37 -5.92
CA ALA A 45 7.11 -9.77 -5.92
C ALA A 45 6.54 -9.38 -7.29
N GLN A 46 7.34 -9.46 -8.36
CA GLN A 46 7.08 -8.83 -9.67
C GLN A 46 5.75 -9.22 -10.33
N ASN A 47 5.08 -10.29 -9.88
CA ASN A 47 3.91 -10.87 -10.54
C ASN A 47 2.59 -10.82 -9.74
N ILE A 48 2.55 -10.22 -8.54
CA ILE A 48 1.29 -10.17 -7.77
C ILE A 48 0.39 -9.07 -8.35
N MET A 49 -0.75 -9.48 -8.92
CA MET A 49 -1.76 -8.54 -9.41
C MET A 49 -2.54 -7.96 -8.23
N LEU A 50 -2.86 -6.66 -8.28
CA LEU A 50 -3.62 -6.01 -7.20
C LEU A 50 -4.95 -6.71 -6.93
N LYS A 51 -5.68 -7.07 -7.99
CA LYS A 51 -6.98 -7.77 -7.89
C LYS A 51 -6.90 -9.10 -7.11
N ASP A 52 -5.77 -9.81 -7.20
CA ASP A 52 -5.59 -11.12 -6.55
C ASP A 52 -5.27 -10.96 -5.07
N ALA A 53 -4.75 -9.78 -4.67
CA ALA A 53 -4.46 -9.43 -3.29
C ALA A 53 -5.71 -8.95 -2.53
N LEU A 54 -6.71 -8.37 -3.21
CA LEU A 54 -7.93 -7.86 -2.56
C LEU A 54 -8.76 -8.95 -1.88
N ASP A 55 -9.62 -8.56 -0.94
CA ASP A 55 -10.55 -9.46 -0.26
C ASP A 55 -11.49 -10.14 -1.27
N GLN A 56 -11.23 -11.41 -1.55
CA GLN A 56 -11.99 -12.22 -2.51
C GLN A 56 -13.42 -12.55 -2.04
N ARG A 57 -13.77 -12.21 -0.79
CA ARG A 57 -15.15 -12.33 -0.27
C ARG A 57 -16.04 -11.19 -0.75
N LEU A 58 -15.45 -10.09 -1.20
CA LEU A 58 -16.17 -8.94 -1.75
C LEU A 58 -16.34 -9.10 -3.26
N SER A 59 -17.40 -8.48 -3.81
CA SER A 59 -17.50 -8.33 -5.25
C SER A 59 -16.35 -7.45 -5.77
N PRO A 60 -15.85 -7.69 -6.99
CA PRO A 60 -14.83 -6.84 -7.59
C PRO A 60 -15.24 -5.36 -7.58
N PRO A 61 -14.28 -4.42 -7.41
CA PRO A 61 -14.58 -3.00 -7.45
C PRO A 61 -15.32 -2.61 -8.74
N SER A 62 -16.29 -1.71 -8.60
CA SER A 62 -16.93 -1.07 -9.76
C SER A 62 -15.92 -0.18 -10.49
N ALA A 63 -16.23 0.23 -11.72
CA ALA A 63 -15.39 1.20 -12.44
C ALA A 63 -15.17 2.51 -11.66
N GLN A 64 -16.14 2.92 -10.85
CA GLN A 64 -16.06 4.16 -10.04
C GLN A 64 -15.16 4.00 -8.81
N THR A 65 -15.13 2.81 -8.20
CA THR A 65 -14.36 2.54 -6.97
C THR A 65 -12.99 1.93 -7.24
N THR A 66 -12.75 1.49 -8.48
CA THR A 66 -11.49 0.91 -8.94
C THR A 66 -10.31 1.88 -8.73
N ASP A 67 -10.48 3.14 -9.14
CA ASP A 67 -9.44 4.15 -9.02
C ASP A 67 -9.10 4.46 -7.55
N GLU A 68 -10.12 4.45 -6.68
CA GLU A 68 -9.94 4.63 -5.24
C GLU A 68 -9.16 3.47 -4.63
N VAL A 69 -9.48 2.23 -5.01
CA VAL A 69 -8.76 1.03 -4.56
C VAL A 69 -7.30 1.05 -5.02
N ILE A 70 -7.04 1.44 -6.28
CA ILE A 70 -5.68 1.60 -6.82
C ILE A 70 -4.91 2.67 -6.03
N LEU A 71 -5.55 3.82 -5.78
CA LEU A 71 -4.95 4.92 -5.03
C LEU A 71 -4.58 4.49 -3.60
N VAL A 72 -5.51 3.85 -2.88
CA VAL A 72 -5.26 3.37 -1.51
C VAL A 72 -4.15 2.33 -1.50
N ALA A 73 -4.13 1.39 -2.46
CA ALA A 73 -3.07 0.40 -2.58
C ALA A 73 -1.69 1.04 -2.83
N ALA A 74 -1.62 2.02 -3.72
CA ALA A 74 -0.39 2.76 -4.01
C ALA A 74 0.13 3.54 -2.79
N ILE A 75 -0.77 4.19 -2.05
CA ILE A 75 -0.43 4.89 -0.80
C ILE A 75 0.06 3.90 0.25
N ALA A 76 -0.63 2.77 0.41
CA ALA A 76 -0.25 1.72 1.36
C ALA A 76 1.15 1.17 1.06
N LEU A 77 1.46 0.88 -0.21
CA LEU A 77 2.80 0.46 -0.66
C LEU A 77 3.89 1.47 -0.28
N ALA A 78 3.66 2.75 -0.55
CA ALA A 78 4.60 3.81 -0.19
C ALA A 78 4.82 3.89 1.33
N CYS A 79 3.77 3.66 2.13
CA CYS A 79 3.82 3.68 3.59
C CYS A 79 4.62 2.49 4.18
N ILE A 80 4.57 1.31 3.56
CA ILE A 80 5.25 0.09 4.06
C ILE A 80 6.69 -0.10 3.55
N ARG A 81 7.30 0.93 2.95
CA ARG A 81 8.69 0.90 2.49
C ARG A 81 9.64 0.55 3.64
N ALA A 82 10.63 -0.31 3.34
CA ALA A 82 11.61 -0.75 4.33
C ALA A 82 12.41 0.43 4.91
N ASN A 83 12.88 1.34 4.04
CA ASN A 83 13.54 2.59 4.46
C ASN A 83 12.52 3.60 5.00
N PRO A 84 12.58 4.01 6.29
CA PRO A 84 11.68 5.01 6.86
C PRO A 84 11.70 6.37 6.16
N GLN A 85 12.83 6.79 5.59
CA GLN A 85 12.96 8.07 4.90
C GLN A 85 12.26 8.08 3.54
N SER A 86 12.07 6.91 2.94
CA SER A 86 11.35 6.76 1.66
C SER A 86 9.84 6.70 1.83
N ARG A 87 9.33 6.65 3.07
CA ARG A 87 7.90 6.69 3.38
C ARG A 87 7.39 8.14 3.29
N PRO A 88 6.14 8.39 2.88
CA PRO A 88 5.54 9.72 2.94
C PRO A 88 5.40 10.21 4.39
N ASN A 89 5.01 11.47 4.58
CA ASN A 89 4.51 11.92 5.88
C ASN A 89 2.97 11.76 5.95
N MET A 90 2.38 11.75 7.16
CA MET A 90 0.93 11.56 7.31
C MET A 90 0.08 12.67 6.69
N ARG A 91 0.61 13.89 6.56
CA ARG A 91 -0.08 14.99 5.87
C ARG A 91 -0.21 14.71 4.38
N ASP A 92 0.84 14.19 3.73
CA ASP A 92 0.80 13.82 2.31
C ASP A 92 -0.19 12.67 2.07
N VAL A 93 -0.18 11.68 2.97
CA VAL A 93 -1.14 10.56 2.96
C VAL A 93 -2.57 11.08 3.04
N TYR A 94 -2.85 11.93 4.03
CA TYR A 94 -4.16 12.56 4.20
C TYR A 94 -4.58 13.38 2.98
N GLN A 95 -3.68 14.18 2.41
CA GLN A 95 -3.97 15.00 1.23
C GLN A 95 -4.31 14.15 0.01
N LYS A 96 -3.58 13.06 -0.22
CA LYS A 96 -3.87 12.14 -1.34
C LYS A 96 -5.22 11.46 -1.16
N LEU A 97 -5.53 10.98 0.05
CA LEU A 97 -6.81 10.32 0.35
C LEU A 97 -8.00 11.27 0.31
N SER A 98 -7.80 12.54 0.70
CA SER A 98 -8.85 13.57 0.71
C SER A 98 -9.02 14.26 -0.64
N SER A 99 -8.07 14.12 -1.56
CA SER A 99 -8.21 14.69 -2.89
C SER A 99 -9.23 13.89 -3.69
N HIS A 100 -10.42 14.44 -3.89
CA HIS A 100 -11.47 13.92 -4.77
C HIS A 100 -11.08 13.88 -6.28
N ARG A 101 -9.80 14.00 -6.62
CA ARG A 101 -9.35 13.88 -8.01
C ARG A 101 -9.05 12.42 -8.29
N LEU A 102 -10.04 11.74 -8.87
CA LEU A 102 -9.87 10.46 -9.55
C LEU A 102 -8.85 10.66 -10.66
N CYS A 103 -7.58 10.36 -10.39
CA CYS A 103 -6.61 10.18 -11.44
C CYS A 103 -6.92 8.84 -12.09
N THR A 104 -7.40 8.88 -13.34
CA THR A 104 -7.47 7.73 -14.23
C THR A 104 -6.08 7.11 -14.35
N LEU A 105 -5.84 6.06 -13.57
CA LEU A 105 -4.73 5.15 -13.76
C LEU A 105 -5.30 3.94 -14.49
N GLU A 106 -4.63 3.58 -15.58
CA GLU A 106 -4.76 2.42 -16.49
C GLU A 106 -5.63 1.21 -16.04
N PRO A 107 -6.11 0.37 -16.98
CA PRO A 107 -7.03 -0.74 -16.68
C PRO A 107 -6.59 -1.61 -15.49
N PHE A 108 -7.42 -1.63 -14.44
CA PHE A 108 -7.27 -2.41 -13.20
C PHE A 108 -6.83 -3.88 -13.38
N GLN A 109 -7.18 -4.46 -14.53
CA GLN A 109 -6.93 -5.85 -14.84
C GLN A 109 -5.46 -6.17 -15.10
N THR A 110 -4.56 -5.19 -15.23
CA THR A 110 -3.15 -5.41 -15.59
C THR A 110 -2.16 -4.84 -14.57
N ILE A 111 -2.63 -4.21 -13.50
CA ILE A 111 -1.77 -3.54 -12.52
C ILE A 111 -1.20 -4.56 -11.52
N THR A 112 0.13 -4.63 -11.45
CA THR A 112 0.85 -5.36 -10.41
C THR A 112 1.20 -4.44 -9.25
N LEU A 113 1.34 -5.01 -8.05
CA LEU A 113 1.76 -4.25 -6.86
C LEU A 113 3.17 -3.65 -7.02
N CYS A 114 4.06 -4.34 -7.76
CA CYS A 114 5.38 -3.80 -8.08
C CYS A 114 5.31 -2.55 -8.96
N HIS A 115 4.47 -2.56 -10.00
CA HIS A 115 4.29 -1.39 -10.86
C HIS A 115 3.80 -0.16 -10.07
N LEU A 116 2.87 -0.35 -9.12
CA LEU A 116 2.42 0.72 -8.23
C LEU A 116 3.51 1.22 -7.28
N ASN A 117 4.40 0.32 -6.83
CA ASN A 117 5.50 0.66 -5.95
C ASN A 117 6.58 1.51 -6.65
N ASP A 118 6.76 1.31 -7.96
CA ASP A 118 7.73 2.04 -8.79
C ASP A 118 7.26 3.45 -9.15
N LEU A 119 5.94 3.66 -9.37
CA LEU A 119 5.35 4.95 -9.75
C LEU A 119 5.54 6.08 -8.72
N HIS A 120 5.91 5.74 -7.48
CA HIS A 120 6.06 6.66 -6.35
C HIS A 120 7.48 6.69 -5.76
N SER A 121 8.49 6.23 -6.50
CA SER A 121 9.91 6.31 -6.13
C SER A 121 10.48 7.71 -6.27
#